data_AF-A0A8T5EGB3-F1
#
_entry.id   AF-A0A8T5EGB3-F1
#
_cell.length_a   1.000
_cell.length_b   1.000
_cell.length_c   1.000
_cell.angle_alpha   90.00
_cell.angle_beta   90.00
_cell.angle_gamma   90.00
#
_symmetry.space_group_name_H-M   'P 1'
#
loop_
_entity.id
_entity.type
_entity.pdbx_description
1 polymer ?
#
loop_
_entity_poly.entity_id
_entity_poly.type
_entity_poly.pdbx_seq_one_letter_code
_entity_poly.pdbx_strand_id
1 'polypeptide(L)' 'MKELGSCPRCGGNKINSLEFYYHREEVCDDCGFCDSYKLRGAQNVKTNFIAGFIIAVICAAASLSYLFFF' A
#
# COMPACT_ATOMS: atom_id res chain seq x y z
N MET A 1 -6.77 9.09 9.87
CA MET A 1 -5.31 8.90 10.09
C MET A 1 -4.83 10.18 10.76
N LYS A 2 -3.87 10.14 11.68
CA LYS A 2 -3.44 11.35 12.40
C LYS A 2 -2.38 12.02 11.56
N GLU A 3 -2.65 13.19 11.00
CA GLU A 3 -1.66 13.99 10.28
C GLU A 3 -0.69 14.59 11.31
N LEU A 4 0.61 14.68 10.99
CA LEU A 4 1.49 15.54 11.77
C LEU A 4 1.05 16.98 11.53
N GLY A 5 0.29 17.57 12.45
CA GLY A 5 -0.01 19.01 12.42
C GLY A 5 1.23 19.88 12.68
N SER A 6 2.31 19.30 13.21
CA SER A 6 3.58 19.97 13.54
C SER A 6 4.71 18.94 13.62
N CYS A 7 5.92 19.32 13.24
CA CYS A 7 7.08 18.44 13.29
C CYS A 7 7.47 18.13 14.75
N PRO A 8 7.54 16.86 15.17
CA PRO A 8 7.89 16.50 16.54
C PRO A 8 9.34 16.82 16.91
N ARG A 9 10.21 17.07 15.92
CA ARG A 9 11.64 17.32 16.13
C ARG A 9 11.97 18.80 16.27
N CYS A 10 11.43 19.66 15.41
CA CYS A 10 11.73 21.09 15.40
C CYS A 10 10.53 21.99 15.71
N GLY A 11 9.31 21.43 15.84
CA GLY A 11 8.08 22.21 16.03
C GLY A 11 7.62 22.97 14.78
N GLY A 12 8.29 22.81 13.64
CA GLY A 12 7.93 23.46 12.38
C GLY A 12 6.57 22.99 11.86
N ASN A 13 5.81 23.92 11.27
CA ASN A 13 4.47 23.64 10.72
C ASN A 13 4.50 23.42 9.20
N LYS A 14 5.66 23.58 8.56
CA LYS A 14 5.84 23.28 7.14
C LYS A 14 6.15 21.81 6.96
N ILE A 15 5.10 21.04 6.68
CA ILE A 15 5.18 19.61 6.41
C ILE A 15 4.62 19.36 5.02
N ASN A 16 5.46 18.78 4.17
CA ASN A 16 5.07 18.27 2.87
C ASN A 16 4.63 16.82 2.99
N SER A 17 3.45 16.50 2.47
CA SER A 17 2.97 15.13 2.40
C SER A 17 3.09 14.58 0.97
N LEU A 18 3.78 13.47 0.81
CA LEU A 18 3.82 12.67 -0.42
C LEU A 18 2.93 11.46 -0.22
N GLU A 19 1.89 11.34 -1.03
CA GLU A 19 0.96 10.21 -0.98
C GLU A 19 1.29 9.23 -2.10
N PHE A 20 1.83 8.07 -1.75
CA PHE A 20 2.06 6.95 -2.66
C PHE A 20 0.94 5.93 -2.53
N TYR A 21 0.80 5.07 -3.55
CA TYR A 21 -0.26 4.05 -3.65
C TYR A 21 -0.43 3.16 -2.41
N TYR A 22 0.63 2.95 -1.62
CA TYR A 22 0.62 2.06 -0.45
C TYR A 22 1.14 2.69 0.84
N HIS A 23 1.70 3.89 0.79
CA HIS A 23 2.24 4.58 1.95
C HIS A 23 2.16 6.09 1.76
N ARG A 24 2.00 6.82 2.86
CA ARG A 24 2.09 8.28 2.89
C ARG A 24 3.37 8.64 3.64
N GLU A 25 4.18 9.51 3.06
CA GLU A 25 5.34 10.09 3.73
C GLU A 25 5.05 11.56 4.06
N GLU A 26 5.41 11.97 5.27
CA GLU A 26 5.30 13.34 5.75
C GLU A 26 6.71 13.84 6.09
N VAL A 27 7.19 14.83 5.34
CA VAL A 27 8.55 15.38 5.45
C VAL A 27 8.48 16.83 5.92
N CYS A 28 9.23 17.15 6.98
CA CYS A 28 9.38 18.51 7.46
C CYS A 28 10.44 19.26 6.64
N ASP A 29 10.06 20.40 6.07
CA ASP A 29 10.96 21.22 5.24
C ASP A 29 12.07 21.89 6.05
N ASP A 30 11.81 22.19 7.32
CA ASP A 30 12.75 22.95 8.16
C ASP A 30 13.92 22.09 8.65
N CYS A 31 13.66 20.82 9.02
CA CYS A 31 14.67 19.95 9.64
C CYS A 31 14.89 18.61 8.93
N GLY A 32 14.14 18.32 7.87
CA GLY A 32 14.24 17.08 7.11
C GLY A 32 13.75 15.84 7.87
N PHE A 33 13.01 16.00 8.97
CA PHE A 33 12.38 14.87 9.64
C PHE A 33 11.35 14.23 8.71
N CYS A 34 11.45 12.92 8.49
CA CYS A 34 10.56 12.14 7.64
C CYS A 34 9.84 11.09 8.49
N ASP A 35 8.51 11.08 8.40
CA ASP A 35 7.66 10.06 9.01
C ASP A 35 6.86 9.34 7.92
N SER A 36 6.68 8.03 8.07
CA SER A 36 6.04 7.20 7.03
C SER A 36 4.92 6.34 7.60
N TYR A 37 3.78 6.41 6.94
CA TYR A 37 2.55 5.74 7.33
C TYR A 37 2.15 4.72 6.28
N LYS A 38 1.89 3.48 6.68
CA LYS A 38 1.27 2.49 5.80
C LYS A 38 -0.21 2.81 5.66
N LEU A 39 -0.68 2.99 4.42
CA LEU A 39 -2.11 3.12 4.16
C LEU A 39 -2.78 1.77 4.42
N ARG A 40 -4.00 1.78 4.97
CA ARG A 40 -4.75 0.56 5.36
C ARG A 40 -4.92 -0.46 4.23
N GLY A 41 -4.80 -0.05 2.96
CA GLY A 41 -4.83 -0.95 1.79
C GLY A 41 -3.51 -1.68 1.49
N ALA A 42 -2.39 -1.30 2.11
CA ALA A 42 -1.09 -1.96 1.95
C ALA A 42 -0.88 -3.13 2.92
N GLN A 43 -1.80 -3.34 3.86
CA GLN A 43 -1.80 -4.53 4.69
C GLN A 43 -2.19 -5.71 3.81
N ASN A 44 -1.29 -6.69 3.68
CA ASN A 44 -1.50 -7.96 2.98
C ASN A 44 -1.47 -7.94 1.45
N VAL A 45 -0.77 -6.98 0.81
CA VAL A 45 -0.59 -6.96 -0.66
C VAL A 45 -0.09 -8.32 -1.20
N LYS A 46 0.90 -8.92 -0.51
CA LYS A 46 1.43 -10.24 -0.88
C LYS A 46 0.37 -11.34 -0.77
N THR A 47 -0.42 -11.35 0.31
CA THR A 47 -1.47 -12.34 0.53
C THR A 47 -2.60 -12.19 -0.49
N ASN A 48 -3.01 -10.96 -0.79
CA ASN A 48 -4.05 -10.68 -1.80
C ASN A 48 -3.58 -11.08 -3.20
N PHE A 49 -2.31 -10.84 -3.54
CA PHE A 49 -1.73 -11.29 -4.79
C PHE A 49 -1.74 -12.83 -4.91
N ILE A 50 -1.30 -13.53 -3.86
CA ILE A 50 -1.31 -15.00 -3.83
C ILE A 50 -2.73 -15.55 -3.96
N ALA A 51 -3.70 -14.98 -3.23
CA ALA A 51 -5.09 -15.37 -3.33
C ALA A 51 -5.66 -15.18 -4.74
N GLY A 52 -5.37 -14.03 -5.37
CA GLY A 52 -5.76 -13.78 -6.77
C GLY A 52 -5.13 -14.77 -7.76
N PHE A 53 -3.84 -15.10 -7.57
CA PHE A 53 -3.16 -16.07 -8.42
C PHE A 53 -3.74 -17.48 -8.30
N ILE A 54 -4.05 -17.93 -7.08
CA ILE A 54 -4.68 -19.24 -6.84
C ILE A 54 -6.03 -19.32 -7.56
N ILE A 55 -6.86 -18.29 -7.44
CA ILE A 55 -8.17 -18.25 -8.12
C ILE A 55 -7.99 -18.32 -9.63
N ALA A 56 -7.03 -17.56 -10.19
CA ALA A 56 -6.76 -17.59 -11.62
C ALA A 56 -6.34 -18.98 -12.12
N VAL A 57 -5.48 -19.68 -11.38
CA VAL A 57 -5.07 -21.06 -11.70
C VAL A 57 -6.25 -22.02 -11.68
N ILE A 58 -7.14 -21.92 -10.67
CA ILE A 58 -8.35 -22.75 -10.60
C ILE A 58 -9.26 -22.51 -11.81
N CYS A 59 -9.50 -21.25 -12.18
CA CYS A 59 -10.30 -20.91 -13.35
C CYS A 59 -9.67 -21.39 -14.66
N ALA A 60 -8.34 -21.28 -14.79
CA ALA A 60 -7.62 -21.78 -15.95
C ALA A 60 -7.71 -23.32 -16.05
N ALA A 61 -7.52 -24.03 -14.95
CA ALA A 61 -7.66 -25.49 -14.93
C ALA A 61 -9.09 -25.94 -15.26
N ALA A 62 -10.10 -25.26 -14.73
CA ALA A 62 -11.50 -25.55 -15.02
C ALA A 62 -11.86 -25.32 -16.50
N SER A 63 -11.41 -24.22 -17.08
CA SER A 63 -11.65 -23.91 -18.50
C SER A 63 -10.91 -24.87 -19.44
N LEU A 64 -9.67 -25.25 -19.13
CA LEU A 64 -8.96 -26.29 -19.87
C LEU A 64 -9.67 -27.64 -19.75
N SER A 65 -10.10 -28.02 -18.55
CA SER A 65 -10.83 -29.27 -18.33
C SER A 65 -12.13 -29.30 -19.14
N TYR A 66 -12.85 -28.18 -19.20
CA TYR A 66 -14.03 -28.06 -20.05
C TYR A 66 -13.70 -28.24 -21.53
N LEU A 67 -12.66 -27.58 -22.06
CA LEU A 67 -12.31 -27.66 -23.49
C LEU A 67 -11.79 -29.04 -23.94
N PHE A 68 -11.13 -29.79 -23.05
CA PHE A 68 -10.49 -31.06 -23.43
C PHE A 68 -11.32 -32.30 -23.10
N PHE A 69 -12.29 -32.22 -22.19
CA PHE A 69 -13.08 -33.36 -21.75
C PHE A 69 -14.59 -33.23 -22.01
N PHE A 70 -15.06 -32.07 -22.45
CA PHE A 70 -16.43 -31.84 -22.93
C PHE A 70 -16.40 -31.27 -24.34
#